data_AF-A0A2P5K2W5-F1
#
_entry.id   AF-A0A2P5K2W5-F1
#
_cell.length_a   1.000
_cell.length_b   1.000
_cell.length_c   1.000
_cell.angle_alpha   90.00
_cell.angle_beta   90.00
_cell.angle_gamma   90.00
#
_symmetry.space_group_name_H-M   'P 1'
#
loop_
_entity.id
_entity.type
_entity.pdbx_description
1 polymer ?
#
loop_
_entity_poly.entity_id
_entity_poly.type
_entity_poly.pdbx_seq_one_letter_code
_entity_poly.pdbx_strand_id
1 'polypeptide(L)'
;MGLALIIKRLFRKNDTDDSTSTPDKSGREAVDGKKTHTFTDRDVLCKFVLLDNNRIGETISTDSGHLIFKQDAKNLYIPLSSVKEITDENVVVETFDRDEAVKLGKEWQDRTTDTLIFDENGMLIND
;
A
#
# COMPACT_ATOMS: atom_id res chain seq x y z
N MET A 1 -21.09 -14.20 -41.87
CA MET A 1 -19.91 -13.67 -41.18
C MET A 1 -20.42 -12.75 -40.08
N GLY A 2 -20.11 -12.86 -38.78
CA GLY A 2 -19.27 -13.79 -38.03
C GLY A 2 -19.89 -14.03 -36.64
N LEU A 3 -19.50 -15.15 -36.05
CA LEU A 3 -20.03 -15.74 -34.82
C LEU A 3 -19.80 -14.89 -33.57
N ALA A 4 -20.80 -14.83 -32.70
CA ALA A 4 -20.65 -14.46 -31.30
C ALA A 4 -20.01 -15.61 -30.51
N LEU A 5 -18.88 -15.36 -29.83
CA LEU A 5 -18.23 -16.31 -28.94
C LEU A 5 -18.68 -16.06 -27.49
N ILE A 6 -19.57 -16.93 -26.99
CA ILE A 6 -19.94 -16.99 -25.57
C ILE A 6 -19.13 -18.12 -24.94
N ILE A 7 -18.19 -17.78 -24.05
CA ILE A 7 -17.40 -18.76 -23.30
C ILE A 7 -18.24 -19.23 -22.10
N LYS A 8 -18.85 -20.42 -22.22
CA LYS A 8 -19.40 -21.19 -21.08
C LYS A 8 -18.24 -21.91 -20.39
N ARG A 9 -17.90 -21.50 -19.16
CA ARG A 9 -16.98 -22.26 -18.30
C ARG A 9 -17.78 -23.26 -17.46
N LEU A 10 -17.58 -24.54 -17.74
CA LEU A 10 -18.11 -25.66 -16.95
C LEU A 10 -17.49 -25.64 -15.56
N PHE A 11 -18.33 -25.71 -14.52
CA PHE A 11 -17.94 -26.25 -13.23
C PHE A 11 -18.81 -27.46 -12.88
N ARG A 12 -18.10 -28.49 -12.45
CA ARG A 12 -18.49 -29.88 -12.22
C ARG A 12 -19.37 -29.98 -10.97
N LYS A 13 -20.51 -30.67 -11.08
CA LYS A 13 -21.32 -31.11 -9.92
C LYS A 13 -20.57 -32.22 -9.18
N ASN A 14 -20.50 -32.12 -7.85
CA ASN A 14 -20.36 -33.26 -6.97
C ASN A 14 -21.64 -33.31 -6.13
N ASP A 15 -22.39 -34.39 -6.30
CA ASP A 15 -23.56 -34.72 -5.51
C ASP A 15 -23.11 -35.42 -4.22
N THR A 16 -23.56 -34.92 -3.06
CA THR A 16 -23.85 -35.78 -1.90
C THR A 16 -24.98 -35.11 -1.12
N ASP A 17 -26.13 -35.75 -1.12
CA ASP A 17 -27.32 -35.39 -0.36
C ASP A 17 -27.10 -35.68 1.15
N ASP A 18 -27.59 -34.82 2.04
CA ASP A 18 -28.71 -35.16 2.95
C ASP A 18 -29.10 -33.97 3.86
N SER A 19 -30.36 -33.60 3.72
CA SER A 19 -31.34 -32.89 4.57
C SER A 19 -30.96 -32.36 5.96
N THR A 20 -31.27 -31.08 6.24
CA THR A 20 -32.45 -30.65 7.05
C THR A 20 -32.50 -29.13 7.32
N SER A 21 -33.67 -28.53 7.04
CA SER A 21 -34.33 -27.41 7.74
C SER A 21 -33.78 -25.96 7.67
N THR A 22 -34.47 -25.11 6.90
CA THR A 22 -34.53 -23.63 6.99
C THR A 22 -35.57 -23.15 8.04
N PRO A 23 -35.76 -21.84 8.35
CA PRO A 23 -35.01 -20.61 8.02
C PRO A 23 -34.76 -19.66 9.23
N ASP A 24 -33.80 -18.74 9.16
CA ASP A 24 -34.05 -17.37 9.64
C ASP A 24 -33.17 -16.32 8.94
N LYS A 25 -33.78 -15.18 8.64
CA LYS A 25 -33.21 -14.00 7.99
C LYS A 25 -32.59 -13.10 9.06
N SER A 26 -31.30 -12.82 8.97
CA SER A 26 -30.78 -11.50 9.33
C SER A 26 -29.55 -11.16 8.49
N GLY A 27 -29.42 -9.87 8.17
CA GLY A 27 -28.65 -9.34 7.05
C GLY A 27 -27.18 -9.73 7.04
N ARG A 28 -26.73 -10.22 5.88
CA ARG A 28 -25.32 -10.20 5.52
C ARG A 28 -24.99 -8.80 5.01
N GLU A 29 -24.46 -7.94 5.87
CA GLU A 29 -23.48 -6.98 5.38
C GLU A 29 -22.22 -7.79 5.10
N ALA A 30 -21.94 -7.98 3.81
CA ALA A 30 -20.63 -8.41 3.39
C ALA A 30 -19.65 -7.30 3.77
N VAL A 31 -19.03 -7.45 4.93
CA VAL A 31 -17.83 -6.69 5.28
C VAL A 31 -16.78 -7.15 4.28
N ASP A 32 -16.60 -6.35 3.23
CA ASP A 32 -15.53 -6.50 2.26
C ASP A 32 -14.23 -6.55 3.05
N GLY A 33 -13.69 -7.77 3.15
CA GLY A 33 -12.50 -8.04 3.94
C GLY A 33 -11.33 -7.36 3.27
N LYS A 34 -11.10 -6.09 3.65
CA LYS A 34 -9.93 -5.32 3.24
C LYS A 34 -8.71 -6.10 3.74
N LYS A 35 -8.13 -6.92 2.86
CA LYS A 35 -6.96 -7.74 3.17
C LYS A 35 -5.89 -6.78 3.68
N THR A 36 -5.55 -6.90 4.95
CA THR A 36 -4.40 -6.21 5.52
C THR A 36 -3.16 -6.80 4.89
N HIS A 37 -2.69 -6.17 3.81
CA HIS A 37 -1.39 -6.49 3.25
C HIS A 37 -0.32 -5.88 4.14
N THR A 38 0.30 -6.73 4.95
CA THR A 38 1.53 -6.40 5.66
C THR A 38 2.70 -6.64 4.72
N PHE A 39 3.37 -5.55 4.32
CA PHE A 39 4.63 -5.57 3.58
C PHE A 39 5.75 -5.03 4.48
N THR A 40 6.97 -5.54 4.30
CA THR A 40 8.17 -5.11 5.01
C THR A 40 8.91 -4.02 4.25
N ASP A 41 9.84 -3.32 4.91
CA ASP A 41 10.71 -2.34 4.23
C ASP A 41 11.40 -2.93 3.00
N ARG A 42 11.88 -4.18 3.07
CA ARG A 42 12.53 -4.83 1.91
C ARG A 42 11.61 -4.97 0.70
N ASP A 43 10.32 -5.12 0.95
CA ASP A 43 9.34 -5.29 -0.13
C ASP A 43 9.07 -3.99 -0.87
N VAL A 44 9.38 -2.84 -0.28
CA VAL A 44 9.05 -1.54 -0.88
C VAL A 44 10.24 -0.63 -1.11
N LEU A 45 11.37 -0.78 -0.43
CA LEU A 45 12.50 0.15 -0.49
C LEU A 45 13.04 0.33 -1.92
N CYS A 46 13.46 1.55 -2.26
CA CYS A 46 14.12 1.89 -3.54
C CYS A 46 13.29 1.55 -4.78
N LYS A 47 11.96 1.61 -4.68
CA LYS A 47 11.02 1.42 -5.80
C LYS A 47 10.41 2.75 -6.23
N PHE A 48 10.04 2.85 -7.49
CA PHE A 48 9.31 4.01 -8.00
C PHE A 48 7.86 3.98 -7.56
N VAL A 49 7.34 5.11 -7.08
CA VAL A 49 5.92 5.23 -6.75
C VAL A 49 5.17 5.75 -7.97
N LEU A 50 4.15 5.01 -8.40
CA LEU A 50 3.30 5.33 -9.54
C LEU A 50 1.88 5.70 -9.10
N LEU A 51 1.37 6.83 -9.58
CA LEU A 51 -0.03 7.24 -9.47
C LEU A 51 -0.55 7.51 -10.89
N ASP A 52 -1.64 6.84 -11.29
CA ASP A 52 -2.21 6.92 -12.64
C ASP A 52 -1.15 6.73 -13.75
N ASN A 53 -0.28 5.74 -13.57
CA ASN A 53 0.88 5.44 -14.44
C ASN A 53 1.97 6.52 -14.53
N ASN A 54 1.87 7.59 -13.74
CA ASN A 54 2.91 8.62 -13.66
C ASN A 54 3.80 8.34 -12.46
N ARG A 55 5.12 8.42 -12.66
CA ARG A 55 6.09 8.36 -11.56
C ARG A 55 6.01 9.62 -10.74
N ILE A 56 5.67 9.47 -9.46
CA ILE A 56 5.51 10.57 -8.51
C ILE A 56 6.61 10.63 -7.45
N GLY A 57 7.44 9.60 -7.31
CA GLY A 57 8.52 9.59 -6.33
C GLY A 57 9.22 8.25 -6.20
N GLU A 58 9.97 8.11 -5.11
CA GLU A 58 10.71 6.91 -4.73
C GLU A 58 10.48 6.58 -3.27
N THR A 59 10.21 5.31 -2.97
CA THR A 59 10.02 4.81 -1.61
C THR A 59 11.30 4.89 -0.79
N ILE A 60 11.16 5.27 0.47
CA ILE A 60 12.30 5.43 1.40
C ILE A 60 12.18 4.55 2.65
N SER A 61 10.96 4.28 3.14
CA SER A 61 10.73 3.51 4.37
C SER A 61 9.25 3.14 4.51
N THR A 62 8.93 2.24 5.44
CA THR A 62 7.61 2.08 6.05
C THR A 62 7.67 2.42 7.53
N ASP A 63 6.61 3.02 8.06
CA ASP A 63 6.47 3.31 9.48
C ASP A 63 5.00 3.16 9.87
N SER A 64 4.73 2.42 10.95
CA SER A 64 3.41 2.41 11.60
C SER A 64 2.22 2.21 10.63
N GLY A 65 2.35 1.29 9.68
CA GLY A 65 1.30 0.98 8.69
C GLY A 65 1.19 1.98 7.54
N HIS A 66 2.21 2.82 7.32
CA HIS A 66 2.29 3.80 6.27
C HIS A 66 3.52 3.58 5.39
N LEU A 67 3.37 3.92 4.12
CA LEU A 67 4.46 4.03 3.16
C LEU A 67 4.99 5.47 3.17
N ILE A 68 6.31 5.60 3.22
CA ILE A 68 7.00 6.87 3.06
C ILE A 68 7.74 6.86 1.74
N PHE A 69 7.53 7.90 0.96
CA PHE A 69 8.25 8.12 -0.28
C PHE A 69 8.64 9.58 -0.44
N LYS A 70 9.74 9.80 -1.15
CA LYS A 70 10.26 11.13 -1.46
C LYS A 70 9.78 11.57 -2.83
N GLN A 71 9.35 12.82 -2.89
CA GLN A 71 9.05 13.55 -4.11
C GLN A 71 9.74 14.90 -4.03
N ASP A 72 10.67 15.15 -4.94
CA ASP A 72 11.52 16.35 -4.93
C ASP A 72 12.20 16.54 -3.55
N ALA A 73 11.93 17.65 -2.87
CA ALA A 73 12.46 17.96 -1.54
C ALA A 73 11.53 17.57 -0.38
N LYS A 74 10.42 16.87 -0.66
CA LYS A 74 9.38 16.54 0.33
C LYS A 74 9.30 15.03 0.56
N ASN A 75 9.02 14.66 1.80
CA ASN A 75 8.58 13.31 2.13
C ASN A 75 7.06 13.29 2.19
N LEU A 76 6.46 12.25 1.64
CA LEU A 76 5.03 11.98 1.69
C LEU A 76 4.80 10.70 2.48
N TYR A 77 3.79 10.74 3.36
CA TYR A 77 3.49 9.67 4.29
C TYR A 77 2.03 9.24 4.09
N ILE A 78 1.82 8.10 3.44
CA ILE A 78 0.49 7.62 3.02
C ILE A 78 0.17 6.28 3.67
N PRO A 79 -1.10 5.98 3.96
CA PRO A 79 -1.45 4.68 4.54
C PRO A 79 -1.15 3.56 3.55
N LEU A 80 -0.67 2.41 4.04
CA LEU A 80 -0.45 1.23 3.19
C LEU A 80 -1.72 0.75 2.49
N SER A 81 -2.91 1.11 3.00
CA SER A 81 -4.17 0.82 2.33
C SER A 81 -4.37 1.56 1.00
N SER A 82 -3.56 2.58 0.72
CA SER A 82 -3.52 3.27 -0.58
C SER A 82 -2.61 2.56 -1.58
N VAL A 83 -1.88 1.51 -1.19
CA VAL A 83 -1.06 0.70 -2.10
C VAL A 83 -1.94 -0.33 -2.78
N LYS A 84 -1.99 -0.26 -4.12
CA LYS A 84 -2.75 -1.18 -4.96
C LYS A 84 -1.95 -2.42 -5.33
N GLU A 85 -0.68 -2.22 -5.67
CA GLU A 85 0.19 -3.28 -6.19
C GLU A 85 1.66 -2.95 -5.90
N ILE A 86 2.45 -3.99 -5.65
CA ILE A 86 3.90 -3.92 -5.55
C ILE A 86 4.49 -4.87 -6.59
N THR A 87 5.45 -4.38 -7.36
CA THR A 87 6.22 -5.13 -8.36
C THR A 87 7.71 -5.04 -8.02
N ASP A 88 8.57 -5.64 -8.84
CA ASP A 88 10.03 -5.60 -8.62
C ASP A 88 10.59 -4.17 -8.64
N GLU A 89 10.03 -3.27 -9.45
CA GLU A 89 10.54 -1.91 -9.61
C GLU A 89 9.60 -0.83 -9.08
N ASN A 90 8.30 -1.13 -8.97
CA ASN A 90 7.27 -0.11 -8.74
C ASN A 90 6.35 -0.44 -7.57
N VAL A 91 5.89 0.59 -6.89
CA VAL A 91 4.74 0.59 -5.98
C VAL A 91 3.64 1.43 -6.62
N VAL A 92 2.51 0.80 -6.95
CA VAL A 92 1.35 1.46 -7.53
C VAL A 92 0.42 1.88 -6.40
N VAL A 93 0.08 3.16 -6.35
CA VAL A 93 -0.81 3.74 -5.34
C VAL A 93 -2.08 4.28 -5.97
N GLU A 94 -3.15 4.29 -5.17
CA GLU A 94 -4.39 4.98 -5.48
C GLU A 94 -4.31 6.46 -5.10
N THR A 95 -5.34 7.23 -5.42
CA THR A 95 -5.45 8.63 -5.02
C THR A 95 -5.45 8.78 -3.50
N PHE A 96 -4.79 9.82 -3.00
CA PHE A 96 -4.72 10.16 -1.57
C PHE A 96 -4.72 11.68 -1.39
N ASP A 97 -4.96 12.13 -0.16
CA ASP A 97 -4.84 13.55 0.19
C ASP A 97 -3.36 13.95 0.24
N ARG A 98 -2.96 14.78 -0.72
CA ARG A 98 -1.56 15.17 -0.89
C ARG A 98 -1.08 16.14 0.18
N ASP A 99 -1.93 17.05 0.61
CA ASP A 99 -1.55 18.08 1.58
C ASP A 99 -1.35 17.44 2.95
N GLU A 100 -2.24 16.53 3.34
CA GLU A 100 -2.07 15.74 4.57
C GLU A 100 -0.84 14.82 4.47
N ALA A 101 -0.61 14.16 3.33
CA ALA A 101 0.56 13.29 3.15
C ALA A 101 1.88 14.04 3.30
N VAL A 102 1.97 15.27 2.78
CA VAL A 102 3.16 16.13 2.93
C VAL A 102 3.34 16.59 4.37
N LYS A 103 2.25 16.98 5.04
CA LYS A 103 2.29 17.37 6.46
C LYS A 103 2.79 16.23 7.34
N LEU A 104 2.20 15.04 7.21
CA LEU A 104 2.60 13.84 7.95
C LEU A 104 4.03 13.41 7.61
N GLY A 105 4.45 13.54 6.36
CA GLY A 105 5.82 13.25 5.94
C GLY A 105 6.85 14.21 6.56
N LYS A 106 6.50 15.48 6.74
CA LYS A 106 7.32 16.43 7.50
C LYS A 106 7.41 16.04 8.97
N GLU A 107 6.27 15.73 9.61
CA GLU A 107 6.25 15.28 11.01
C GLU A 107 7.06 14.01 11.23
N TRP A 108 7.04 13.09 10.26
CA TRP A 108 7.91 11.91 10.25
C TRP A 108 9.38 12.28 10.14
N GLN A 109 9.73 13.14 9.20
CA GLN A 109 11.12 13.57 9.03
C GLN A 109 11.65 14.25 10.30
N ASP A 110 10.86 15.13 10.92
CA ASP A 110 11.27 15.84 12.13
C ASP A 110 11.55 14.89 13.31
N ARG A 111 10.83 13.76 13.41
CA ARG A 111 11.04 12.76 14.48
C ARG A 111 12.15 11.75 14.18
N THR A 112 12.47 11.49 12.91
CA THR A 112 13.47 10.47 12.51
C THR A 112 14.79 11.05 12.04
N THR A 113 14.88 12.37 11.88
CA THR A 113 16.15 13.00 11.50
C THR A 113 17.05 13.06 12.72
N ASP A 114 18.01 12.15 12.76
CA ASP A 114 19.15 12.28 13.66
C ASP A 114 19.93 13.54 13.26
N THR A 115 20.07 14.46 14.21
CA THR A 115 20.93 15.63 14.01
C THR A 115 22.37 15.17 14.22
N LEU A 116 23.10 14.98 13.13
CA LEU A 116 24.55 14.76 13.20
C LEU A 116 25.22 16.08 13.59
N ILE A 117 25.75 16.15 14.80
CA ILE A 117 26.52 17.30 15.28
C ILE A 117 28.00 17.00 15.10
N PHE A 118 28.74 17.93 14.50
CA PHE A 118 30.17 17.79 14.30
C PHE A 118 30.93 18.83 15.12
N ASP A 119 32.08 18.45 15.67
CA ASP A 119 32.97 19.38 16.37
C ASP A 119 33.75 20.30 15.39
N GLU A 120 34.57 21.20 15.92
CA GLU A 120 35.39 22.13 15.12
C GLU A 120 36.43 21.44 14.22
N ASN A 121 36.73 20.17 14.48
CA ASN A 121 37.64 19.34 13.69
C ASN A 121 36.90 18.46 12.68
N GLY A 122 35.56 18.55 12.61
CA GLY A 122 34.72 17.76 11.71
C GLY A 122 34.46 16.33 12.19
N MET A 123 34.66 16.04 13.48
CA MET A 123 34.36 14.73 14.07
C MET A 123 32.92 14.67 14.57
N LEU A 124 32.23 13.56 14.29
CA LEU A 124 30.86 13.34 14.79
C LEU A 124 30.87 13.28 16.32
N ILE A 125 30.06 14.14 16.94
CA ILE A 125 29.79 14.14 18.37
C ILE A 125 28.65 13.14 18.58
N ASN A 126 28.94 12.03 19.24
CA ASN A 126 27.92 11.08 19.69
C ASN A 126 27.59 11.43 21.15
N ASP A 127 26.31 11.69 21.45
CA ASP A 127 25.81 11.79 22.83
C ASP A 127 25.88 10.44 23.57
#